data_AF-A0A9P6CGL8-F1
#
_entry.id   AF-A0A9P6CGL8-F1
#
_cell.length_a   1.000
_cell.length_b   1.000
_cell.length_c   1.000
_cell.angle_alpha   90.00
_cell.angle_beta   90.00
_cell.angle_gamma   90.00
#
_symmetry.space_group_name_H-M   'P 1'
#
loop_
_entity.id
_entity.type
_entity.pdbx_description
1 polymer ?
#
loop_
_entity_poly.entity_id
_entity_poly.type
_entity_poly.pdbx_seq_one_letter_code
_entity_poly.pdbx_strand_id
1 'polypeptide(L)'
;MITTALQPATVPPEILGHIFTFLVPGTALIIPSSDLETLFRVIRTCSTWRTIALQHPHLWSDLDIRLHSWSDWETISAVRMCLKFSASTNQLRLLSIWLYIKKYINNWTSFTGFHAPMFLIPHSHRIRKLSILSPLSLTLLVLPRLVDLEVLTPGLETHPDMHIPALLERSRAKITHLTVSSILDWNALLSYASHIEVLVTEGALAATVMRDIAKGTLGVALREVKCAVAFHDCDTFLDMLEARASMTREVDFLIGVSVITKVDARCVNFSLDARQLLRVHGLAPKIHVTITEGSVT
;
A
#
# COMPACT_ATOMS: atom_id res chain seq x y z
N MET A 1 -30.67 -59.08 14.79
CA MET A 1 -29.96 -57.87 15.24
C MET A 1 -29.43 -57.16 13.99
N ILE A 2 -30.02 -56.02 13.63
CA ILE A 2 -29.62 -55.21 12.48
C ILE A 2 -28.84 -54.01 13.05
N THR A 3 -27.52 -54.08 13.01
CA THR A 3 -26.64 -52.92 13.22
C THR A 3 -26.45 -52.22 11.88
N THR A 4 -27.41 -51.37 11.49
CA THR A 4 -27.21 -50.38 10.45
C THR A 4 -26.22 -49.35 10.97
N ALA A 5 -24.95 -49.50 10.61
CA ALA A 5 -23.95 -48.46 10.78
C ALA A 5 -24.39 -47.24 9.97
N LEU A 6 -24.86 -46.20 10.66
CA LEU A 6 -25.03 -44.87 10.09
C LEU A 6 -23.67 -44.45 9.53
N GLN A 7 -23.53 -44.49 8.20
CA GLN A 7 -22.39 -43.88 7.54
C GLN A 7 -22.34 -42.41 7.99
N PRO A 8 -21.21 -41.91 8.50
CA PRO A 8 -21.09 -40.50 8.84
C PRO A 8 -21.41 -39.71 7.57
N ALA A 9 -22.46 -38.89 7.64
CA ALA A 9 -22.91 -38.09 6.52
C ALA A 9 -21.72 -37.24 6.02
N THR A 10 -21.27 -37.52 4.80
CA THR A 10 -20.19 -36.79 4.16
C THR A 10 -20.66 -35.37 3.89
N VAL A 11 -20.01 -34.40 4.52
CA VAL A 11 -20.29 -32.98 4.28
C VAL A 11 -19.95 -32.64 2.81
N PRO A 12 -20.88 -32.02 2.05
CA PRO A 12 -20.60 -31.63 0.67
C PRO A 12 -19.42 -30.66 0.57
N PRO A 13 -18.58 -30.74 -0.49
CA PRO A 13 -17.43 -29.86 -0.69
C PRO A 13 -17.75 -28.37 -0.63
N GLU A 14 -18.92 -27.96 -1.12
CA GLU A 14 -19.37 -26.58 -1.16
C GLU A 14 -19.62 -26.04 0.26
N ILE A 15 -20.24 -26.87 1.10
CA ILE A 15 -20.49 -26.54 2.52
C ILE A 15 -19.18 -26.47 3.27
N LEU A 16 -18.26 -27.40 3.02
CA LEU A 16 -16.95 -27.39 3.66
C LEU A 16 -16.11 -26.17 3.24
N GLY A 17 -16.11 -25.83 1.95
CA GLY A 17 -15.47 -24.63 1.43
C GLY A 17 -16.05 -23.36 2.07
N HIS A 18 -17.38 -23.30 2.23
CA HIS A 18 -18.03 -22.19 2.93
C HIS A 18 -17.67 -22.14 4.42
N ILE A 19 -17.61 -23.29 5.11
CA ILE A 19 -17.12 -23.37 6.51
C ILE A 19 -15.70 -22.78 6.61
N PHE A 20 -14.81 -23.11 5.67
CA PHE A 20 -13.45 -22.56 5.68
C PHE A 20 -13.41 -21.04 5.58
N THR A 21 -14.39 -20.41 4.91
CA THR A 21 -14.47 -18.93 4.84
C THR A 21 -14.79 -18.29 6.19
N PHE A 22 -15.40 -19.02 7.12
CA PHE A 22 -15.62 -18.55 8.49
C PHE A 22 -14.41 -18.80 9.40
N LEU A 23 -13.54 -19.76 9.05
CA LEU A 23 -12.31 -20.05 9.77
C LEU A 23 -11.19 -19.04 9.45
N VAL A 24 -11.31 -18.35 8.32
CA VAL A 24 -10.38 -17.31 7.88
C VAL A 24 -11.17 -16.03 7.69
N PRO A 25 -11.30 -15.16 8.71
CA PRO A 25 -12.09 -13.93 8.61
C PRO A 25 -11.59 -13.09 7.42
N GLY A 26 -12.48 -12.94 6.44
CA GLY A 26 -12.16 -12.64 5.04
C GLY A 26 -11.71 -11.22 4.71
N THR A 27 -10.84 -10.60 5.49
CA THR A 27 -10.35 -9.25 5.15
C THR A 27 -8.85 -9.04 5.24
N ALA A 28 -8.11 -9.87 5.98
CA ALA A 28 -6.66 -9.74 6.04
C ALA A 28 -6.04 -10.98 6.69
N LEU A 29 -5.36 -11.84 5.91
CA LEU A 29 -4.58 -12.96 6.45
C LEU A 29 -3.24 -12.49 7.01
N ILE A 30 -3.27 -11.82 8.17
CA ILE A 30 -2.09 -11.30 8.86
C ILE A 30 -1.07 -12.43 9.11
N ILE A 31 0.23 -12.17 9.05
CA ILE A 31 1.28 -13.15 9.32
C ILE A 31 2.22 -12.60 10.39
N PRO A 32 2.77 -13.43 11.31
CA PRO A 32 2.22 -14.70 11.74
C PRO A 32 0.91 -14.44 12.48
N SER A 33 -0.23 -14.88 11.93
CA SER A 33 -1.50 -14.91 12.67
C SER A 33 -1.91 -16.35 12.94
N SER A 34 -2.69 -16.51 14.00
CA SER A 34 -3.51 -17.70 14.24
C SER A 34 -4.33 -18.13 13.03
N ASP A 35 -4.66 -17.20 12.13
CA ASP A 35 -5.61 -17.42 11.05
C ASP A 35 -4.94 -18.14 9.89
N LEU A 36 -3.67 -17.82 9.60
CA LEU A 36 -2.89 -18.60 8.65
C LEU A 36 -2.49 -19.95 9.22
N GLU A 37 -2.22 -20.02 10.52
CA GLU A 37 -2.08 -21.31 11.19
C GLU A 37 -3.36 -22.14 11.06
N THR A 38 -4.53 -21.51 11.18
CA THR A 38 -5.84 -22.15 11.01
C THR A 38 -6.04 -22.63 9.57
N LEU A 39 -5.72 -21.81 8.56
CA LEU A 39 -5.77 -22.21 7.16
C LEU A 39 -4.78 -23.36 6.86
N PHE A 40 -3.58 -23.32 7.42
CA PHE A 40 -2.63 -24.42 7.31
C PHE A 40 -3.12 -25.68 8.02
N ARG A 41 -3.75 -25.56 9.19
CA ARG A 41 -4.38 -26.70 9.89
C ARG A 41 -5.45 -27.32 9.00
N VAL A 42 -6.32 -26.52 8.37
CA VAL A 42 -7.33 -26.98 7.39
C VAL A 42 -6.68 -27.75 6.25
N ILE A 43 -5.63 -27.18 5.64
CA ILE A 43 -4.90 -27.78 4.49
C ILE A 43 -4.10 -29.01 4.89
N ARG A 44 -3.69 -29.13 6.15
CA ARG A 44 -2.93 -30.27 6.68
C ARG A 44 -3.83 -31.36 7.24
N THR A 45 -5.13 -31.11 7.43
CA THR A 45 -6.08 -32.07 8.04
C THR A 45 -6.20 -33.36 7.23
N CYS A 46 -6.59 -33.27 5.95
CA CYS A 46 -6.60 -34.42 5.04
C CYS A 46 -6.50 -33.96 3.58
N SER A 47 -6.28 -34.89 2.64
CA SER A 47 -6.18 -34.59 1.21
C SER A 47 -7.46 -33.95 0.65
N THR A 48 -8.63 -34.40 1.09
CA THR A 48 -9.93 -33.86 0.65
C THR A 48 -10.10 -32.41 1.08
N TRP A 49 -9.83 -32.08 2.36
CA TRP A 49 -9.92 -30.71 2.88
C TRP A 49 -8.93 -29.79 2.19
N ARG A 50 -7.71 -30.28 1.94
CA ARG A 50 -6.71 -29.57 1.15
C ARG A 50 -7.22 -29.23 -0.24
N THR A 51 -7.75 -30.20 -0.98
CA THR A 51 -8.27 -29.98 -2.33
C THR A 51 -9.40 -28.96 -2.32
N ILE A 52 -10.35 -29.09 -1.39
CA ILE A 52 -11.49 -28.17 -1.26
C ILE A 52 -11.00 -26.76 -0.92
N ALA A 53 -10.14 -26.61 0.08
CA ALA A 53 -9.59 -25.32 0.47
C ALA A 53 -8.83 -24.68 -0.70
N LEU A 54 -7.97 -25.42 -1.40
CA LEU A 54 -7.20 -24.91 -2.54
C LEU A 54 -8.09 -24.56 -3.75
N GLN A 55 -9.21 -25.24 -3.94
CA GLN A 55 -10.18 -24.94 -4.99
C GLN A 55 -11.14 -23.81 -4.64
N HIS A 56 -11.25 -23.44 -3.35
CA HIS A 56 -12.19 -22.41 -2.91
C HIS A 56 -11.56 -21.01 -3.04
N PRO A 57 -11.90 -20.22 -4.07
CA PRO A 57 -11.10 -19.07 -4.48
C PRO A 57 -11.12 -17.92 -3.46
N HIS A 58 -12.22 -17.84 -2.70
CA HIS A 58 -12.44 -16.81 -1.68
C HIS A 58 -11.47 -16.91 -0.51
N LEU A 59 -10.90 -18.10 -0.25
CA LEU A 59 -9.86 -18.28 0.77
C LEU A 59 -8.51 -17.69 0.36
N TRP A 60 -8.33 -17.39 -0.93
CA TRP A 60 -7.07 -16.97 -1.53
C TRP A 60 -7.13 -15.59 -2.21
N SER A 61 -8.27 -14.90 -2.11
CA SER A 61 -8.39 -13.47 -2.45
C SER A 61 -7.88 -12.60 -1.31
N ASP A 62 -7.32 -11.44 -1.66
CA ASP A 62 -7.05 -10.35 -0.70
C ASP A 62 -6.18 -10.77 0.50
N LEU A 63 -5.15 -11.58 0.21
CA LEU A 63 -4.19 -12.08 1.20
C LEU A 63 -3.27 -10.98 1.73
N ASP A 64 -3.53 -10.45 2.92
CA ASP A 64 -2.67 -9.51 3.66
C ASP A 64 -1.45 -10.18 4.32
N ILE A 65 -0.47 -10.56 3.52
CA ILE A 65 0.73 -11.28 3.98
C ILE A 65 1.66 -10.33 4.75
N ARG A 66 1.68 -10.40 6.10
CA ARG A 66 2.55 -9.59 6.97
C ARG A 66 3.88 -10.24 7.37
N LEU A 67 4.94 -10.10 6.59
CA LEU A 67 6.22 -10.74 6.93
C LEU A 67 7.04 -9.95 7.96
N HIS A 68 7.01 -10.35 9.24
CA HIS A 68 7.70 -9.68 10.37
C HIS A 68 9.23 -9.81 10.33
N SER A 69 9.73 -10.92 9.77
CA SER A 69 11.16 -11.21 9.64
C SER A 69 11.40 -12.16 8.47
N TRP A 70 12.47 -11.93 7.71
CA TRP A 70 12.94 -12.87 6.68
C TRP A 70 13.50 -14.18 7.26
N SER A 71 13.80 -14.21 8.56
CA SER A 71 14.24 -15.43 9.25
C SER A 71 13.13 -16.46 9.40
N ASP A 72 11.86 -16.07 9.21
CA ASP A 72 10.72 -16.96 9.27
C ASP A 72 10.52 -17.71 7.94
N TRP A 73 11.52 -18.53 7.61
CA TRP A 73 11.56 -19.27 6.35
C TRP A 73 10.41 -20.27 6.23
N GLU A 74 9.90 -20.78 7.35
CA GLU A 74 8.77 -21.71 7.39
C GLU A 74 7.51 -21.01 6.90
N THR A 75 7.21 -19.84 7.46
CA THR A 75 6.13 -18.99 7.01
C THR A 75 6.28 -18.60 5.54
N ILE A 76 7.47 -18.14 5.12
CA ILE A 76 7.72 -17.77 3.73
C ILE A 76 7.50 -18.96 2.80
N SER A 77 7.98 -20.14 3.19
CA SER A 77 7.82 -21.38 2.40
C SER A 77 6.37 -21.81 2.31
N ALA A 78 5.63 -21.69 3.40
CA ALA A 78 4.22 -22.05 3.47
C ALA A 78 3.36 -21.09 2.64
N VAL A 79 3.61 -19.78 2.74
CA VAL A 79 2.99 -18.76 1.88
C VAL A 79 3.35 -18.99 0.41
N ARG A 80 4.63 -19.27 0.10
CA ARG A 80 5.07 -19.57 -1.27
C ARG A 80 4.37 -20.81 -1.82
N MET A 81 4.16 -21.83 -0.99
CA MET A 81 3.42 -23.03 -1.36
C MET A 81 1.97 -22.67 -1.70
N CYS A 82 1.29 -21.94 -0.83
CA CYS A 82 -0.09 -21.47 -1.06
C CYS A 82 -0.23 -20.64 -2.35
N LEU A 83 0.67 -19.66 -2.56
CA LEU A 83 0.63 -18.81 -3.75
C LEU A 83 0.93 -19.58 -5.03
N LYS A 84 1.83 -20.58 -5.00
CA LYS A 84 2.09 -21.48 -6.14
C LYS A 84 0.85 -22.30 -6.52
N PHE A 85 0.15 -22.86 -5.53
CA PHE A 85 -1.09 -23.60 -5.80
C PHE A 85 -2.21 -22.70 -6.31
N SER A 86 -2.34 -21.49 -5.77
CA SER A 86 -3.29 -20.51 -6.29
C SER A 86 -2.98 -20.08 -7.73
N ALA A 87 -1.71 -20.09 -8.14
CA ALA A 87 -1.34 -19.77 -9.52
C ALA A 87 -1.75 -20.87 -10.52
N SER A 88 -1.74 -22.15 -10.11
CA SER A 88 -2.06 -23.27 -11.01
C SER A 88 -3.55 -23.40 -11.33
N THR A 89 -4.44 -22.81 -10.53
CA THR A 89 -5.89 -22.90 -10.74
C THR A 89 -6.42 -21.89 -11.78
N ASN A 90 -5.54 -21.16 -12.47
CA ASN A 90 -5.85 -20.18 -13.53
C ASN A 90 -6.78 -19.04 -13.11
N GLN A 91 -7.11 -18.95 -11.83
CA GLN A 91 -7.88 -17.86 -11.27
C GLN A 91 -6.90 -16.76 -10.86
N LEU A 92 -6.62 -15.87 -11.82
CA LEU A 92 -5.75 -14.70 -11.67
C LEU A 92 -6.37 -13.67 -10.69
N ARG A 93 -6.43 -14.00 -9.40
CA ARG A 93 -6.85 -13.07 -8.36
C ARG A 93 -5.70 -12.14 -7.98
N LEU A 94 -6.06 -10.89 -7.78
CA LEU A 94 -5.15 -9.82 -7.37
C LEU A 94 -4.74 -10.01 -5.90
N LEU A 95 -3.49 -9.68 -5.59
CA LEU A 95 -2.88 -9.83 -4.27
C LEU A 95 -2.63 -8.46 -3.64
N SER A 96 -2.79 -8.38 -2.32
CA SER A 96 -2.52 -7.20 -1.51
C SER A 96 -1.49 -7.55 -0.44
N ILE A 97 -0.20 -7.34 -0.71
CA ILE A 97 0.90 -7.85 0.13
C ILE A 97 1.42 -6.74 1.06
N TRP A 98 1.65 -7.05 2.34
CA TRP A 98 2.18 -6.11 3.34
C TRP A 98 3.51 -6.59 3.93
N LEU A 99 4.64 -6.19 3.38
CA LEU A 99 5.95 -6.60 3.89
C LEU A 99 6.41 -5.71 5.05
N TYR A 100 6.28 -6.21 6.29
CA TYR A 100 6.68 -5.48 7.50
C TYR A 100 7.94 -6.04 8.17
N ILE A 101 9.14 -5.61 7.79
CA ILE A 101 10.37 -6.21 8.32
C ILE A 101 10.80 -5.49 9.59
N LYS A 102 10.29 -5.95 10.75
CA LYS A 102 10.50 -5.29 12.06
C LYS A 102 11.95 -5.25 12.50
N LYS A 103 12.74 -6.27 12.15
CA LYS A 103 14.10 -6.43 12.68
C LYS A 103 15.12 -5.92 11.68
N TYR A 104 15.67 -4.75 11.98
CA TYR A 104 16.95 -4.29 11.46
C TYR A 104 17.99 -5.35 11.82
N ILE A 105 18.40 -6.16 10.84
CA ILE A 105 19.66 -6.87 10.96
C ILE A 105 20.68 -5.85 10.45
N ASN A 106 21.62 -5.46 11.30
CA ASN A 106 22.64 -4.44 11.03
C ASN A 106 23.55 -4.77 9.80
N ASN A 107 23.30 -5.89 9.12
CA ASN A 107 24.00 -6.37 7.93
C ASN A 107 23.05 -6.43 6.72
N TRP A 108 22.59 -5.27 6.26
CA TRP A 108 21.72 -5.10 5.09
C TRP A 108 22.29 -5.67 3.78
N THR A 109 23.61 -5.78 3.69
CA THR A 109 24.30 -6.05 2.43
C THR A 109 24.23 -7.50 1.94
N SER A 110 23.78 -8.48 2.75
CA SER A 110 23.87 -9.89 2.35
C SER A 110 22.56 -10.67 2.35
N PHE A 111 21.55 -10.33 3.15
CA PHE A 111 20.41 -11.24 3.37
C PHE A 111 19.06 -10.76 2.81
N THR A 112 18.62 -9.53 3.14
CA THR A 112 17.24 -9.10 2.84
C THR A 112 17.03 -8.65 1.39
N GLY A 113 18.08 -8.17 0.72
CA GLY A 113 18.01 -7.70 -0.67
C GLY A 113 17.60 -8.77 -1.70
N PHE A 114 17.82 -10.05 -1.42
CA PHE A 114 17.53 -11.13 -2.36
C PHE A 114 16.17 -11.81 -2.12
N HIS A 115 15.73 -11.93 -0.88
CA HIS A 115 14.54 -12.72 -0.57
C HIS A 115 13.23 -12.04 -0.98
N ALA A 116 13.13 -10.71 -0.81
CA ALA A 116 11.95 -9.96 -1.22
C ALA A 116 11.67 -10.09 -2.72
N PRO A 117 12.62 -9.79 -3.62
CA PRO A 117 12.42 -10.03 -5.05
C PRO A 117 12.10 -11.49 -5.37
N MET A 118 12.82 -12.47 -4.79
CA MET A 118 12.53 -13.89 -5.05
C MET A 118 11.13 -14.33 -4.64
N PHE A 119 10.57 -13.71 -3.60
CA PHE A 119 9.21 -13.96 -3.14
C PHE A 119 8.17 -13.25 -4.03
N LEU A 120 8.41 -11.99 -4.39
CA LEU A 120 7.44 -11.16 -5.11
C LEU A 120 7.43 -11.41 -6.62
N ILE A 121 8.58 -11.67 -7.26
CA ILE A 121 8.71 -11.84 -8.72
C ILE A 121 7.76 -12.90 -9.29
N PRO A 122 7.65 -14.13 -8.72
CA PRO A 122 6.72 -15.14 -9.22
C PRO A 122 5.25 -14.70 -9.21
N HIS A 123 4.92 -13.70 -8.40
CA HIS A 123 3.57 -13.22 -8.16
C HIS A 123 3.35 -11.79 -8.68
N SER A 124 4.33 -11.23 -9.38
CA SER A 124 4.38 -9.80 -9.69
C SER A 124 3.20 -9.31 -10.55
N HIS A 125 2.72 -10.15 -11.45
CA HIS A 125 1.54 -9.92 -12.30
C HIS A 125 0.21 -9.95 -11.54
N ARG A 126 0.20 -10.40 -10.27
CA ARG A 126 -0.99 -10.48 -9.42
C ARG A 126 -1.02 -9.38 -8.37
N ILE A 127 0.14 -8.83 -8.00
CA ILE A 127 0.24 -7.84 -6.93
C ILE A 127 -0.42 -6.54 -7.39
N ARG A 128 -1.49 -6.17 -6.68
CA ARG A 128 -2.26 -4.93 -6.87
C ARG A 128 -1.96 -3.93 -5.78
N LYS A 129 -1.80 -4.40 -4.55
CA LYS A 129 -1.39 -3.55 -3.42
C LYS A 129 -0.10 -4.08 -2.83
N LEU A 130 0.81 -3.18 -2.51
CA LEU A 130 2.08 -3.52 -1.89
C LEU A 130 2.41 -2.49 -0.82
N SER A 131 2.34 -2.89 0.44
CA SER A 131 2.81 -2.09 1.57
C SER A 131 4.17 -2.62 2.00
N ILE A 132 5.16 -1.74 2.19
CA ILE A 132 6.54 -2.15 2.48
C ILE A 132 7.12 -1.27 3.59
N LEU A 133 7.66 -1.91 4.62
CA LEU A 133 8.55 -1.26 5.56
C LEU A 133 9.98 -1.25 4.98
N SER A 134 10.45 -0.05 4.62
CA SER A 134 11.78 0.26 4.10
C SER A 134 12.87 0.00 5.16
N PRO A 135 14.13 -0.28 4.74
CA PRO A 135 14.61 -0.42 3.37
C PRO A 135 14.23 -1.75 2.69
N LEU A 136 13.91 -1.73 1.39
CA LEU A 136 13.93 -2.94 0.56
C LEU A 136 14.46 -2.54 -0.81
N SER A 137 15.46 -3.28 -1.33
CA SER A 137 15.87 -3.12 -2.71
C SER A 137 14.86 -3.81 -3.61
N LEU A 138 14.04 -3.01 -4.29
CA LEU A 138 13.00 -3.48 -5.21
C LEU A 138 13.40 -3.25 -6.68
N THR A 139 14.68 -2.97 -6.92
CA THR A 139 15.21 -2.61 -8.25
C THR A 139 14.87 -3.64 -9.32
N LEU A 140 14.93 -4.93 -9.01
CA LEU A 140 14.65 -6.02 -9.95
C LEU A 140 13.16 -6.35 -10.14
N LEU A 141 12.27 -5.72 -9.36
CA LEU A 141 10.87 -6.09 -9.32
C LEU A 141 10.07 -5.30 -10.38
N VAL A 142 9.18 -6.00 -11.09
CA VAL A 142 8.28 -5.42 -12.10
C VAL A 142 6.85 -5.81 -11.74
N LEU A 143 6.03 -4.85 -11.33
CA LEU A 143 4.67 -5.06 -10.81
C LEU A 143 3.63 -4.43 -11.75
N PRO A 144 3.31 -5.06 -12.89
CA PRO A 144 2.49 -4.46 -13.95
C PRO A 144 1.05 -4.17 -13.55
N ARG A 145 0.58 -4.74 -12.43
CA ARG A 145 -0.79 -4.54 -11.91
C ARG A 145 -0.83 -3.76 -10.61
N LEU A 146 0.28 -3.16 -10.18
CA LEU A 146 0.33 -2.37 -8.95
C LEU A 146 -0.53 -1.11 -9.09
N VAL A 147 -1.43 -0.92 -8.14
CA VAL A 147 -2.38 0.19 -8.05
C VAL A 147 -2.12 1.02 -6.80
N ASP A 148 -1.70 0.37 -5.72
CA ASP A 148 -1.54 0.93 -4.38
C ASP A 148 -0.15 0.54 -3.86
N LEU A 149 0.70 1.52 -3.59
CA LEU A 149 2.03 1.33 -3.01
C LEU A 149 2.12 2.14 -1.73
N GLU A 150 2.33 1.45 -0.62
CA GLU A 150 2.56 2.10 0.67
C GLU A 150 4.00 1.82 1.08
N VAL A 151 4.74 2.87 1.40
CA VAL A 151 6.11 2.77 1.87
C VAL A 151 6.21 3.38 3.26
N LEU A 152 6.44 2.52 4.23
CA LEU A 152 6.64 2.88 5.62
C LEU A 152 8.15 2.92 5.89
N THR A 153 8.64 4.04 6.38
CA THR A 153 10.06 4.33 6.66
C THR A 153 10.17 4.74 8.14
N PRO A 154 10.43 3.79 9.04
CA PRO A 154 10.41 4.07 10.47
C PRO A 154 11.69 4.80 10.89
N GLY A 155 11.63 6.12 11.05
CA GLY A 155 12.56 6.89 11.91
C GLY A 155 14.07 6.76 11.64
N LEU A 156 14.48 6.30 10.45
CA LEU A 156 15.90 6.15 10.10
C LEU A 156 16.42 7.35 9.32
N GLU A 157 17.38 8.03 9.92
CA GLU A 157 18.23 9.00 9.27
C GLU A 157 18.97 8.33 8.11
N THR A 158 18.71 8.82 6.88
CA THR A 158 19.57 8.66 5.71
C THR A 158 19.93 7.22 5.28
N HIS A 159 19.02 6.55 4.58
CA HIS A 159 19.41 5.46 3.67
C HIS A 159 19.18 5.88 2.20
N PRO A 160 20.25 6.13 1.42
CA PRO A 160 20.16 6.60 0.04
C PRO A 160 19.69 5.52 -0.97
N ASP A 161 19.63 4.25 -0.56
CA ASP A 161 19.49 3.13 -1.49
C ASP A 161 18.04 2.70 -1.78
N MET A 162 17.05 3.47 -1.32
CA MET A 162 15.66 3.14 -1.59
C MET A 162 15.27 3.55 -3.01
N HIS A 163 15.52 2.66 -3.98
CA HIS A 163 15.21 2.85 -5.39
C HIS A 163 13.72 2.59 -5.75
N ILE A 164 12.79 3.22 -5.02
CA ILE A 164 11.37 3.27 -5.45
C ILE A 164 11.27 3.75 -6.92
N PRO A 165 11.96 4.83 -7.33
CA PRO A 165 12.05 5.24 -8.73
C PRO A 165 12.18 4.13 -9.76
N ALA A 166 13.17 3.23 -9.57
CA ALA A 166 13.44 2.16 -10.51
C ALA A 166 12.30 1.12 -10.57
N LEU A 167 11.64 0.86 -9.43
CA LEU A 167 10.46 0.00 -9.38
C LEU A 167 9.30 0.62 -10.19
N LEU A 168 9.06 1.92 -10.04
CA LEU A 168 7.98 2.64 -10.72
C LEU A 168 8.18 2.64 -12.23
N GLU A 169 9.38 3.02 -12.67
CA GLU A 169 9.74 3.12 -14.08
C GLU A 169 9.60 1.77 -14.79
N ARG A 170 10.14 0.70 -14.18
CA ARG A 170 10.11 -0.64 -14.77
C ARG A 170 8.72 -1.24 -14.80
N SER A 171 7.92 -0.98 -13.77
CA SER A 171 6.57 -1.56 -13.66
C SER A 171 5.59 -0.98 -14.67
N ARG A 172 5.86 0.23 -15.21
CA ARG A 172 4.92 1.03 -16.02
C ARG A 172 3.53 1.12 -15.38
N ALA A 173 3.49 0.96 -14.06
CA ALA A 173 2.26 0.84 -13.31
C ALA A 173 1.72 2.24 -13.05
N LYS A 174 0.41 2.43 -13.30
CA LYS A 174 -0.29 3.63 -12.84
C LYS A 174 -0.51 3.48 -11.35
N ILE A 175 0.43 3.96 -10.55
CA ILE A 175 0.25 3.99 -9.10
C ILE A 175 -0.76 5.06 -8.75
N THR A 176 -2.02 4.66 -8.62
CA THR A 176 -3.07 5.59 -8.24
C THR A 176 -2.91 6.09 -6.81
N HIS A 177 -2.36 5.28 -5.90
CA HIS A 177 -2.21 5.63 -4.49
C HIS A 177 -0.78 5.38 -4.01
N LEU A 178 -0.13 6.42 -3.50
CA LEU A 178 1.18 6.35 -2.87
C LEU A 178 1.09 6.91 -1.44
N THR A 179 1.31 6.04 -0.46
CA THR A 179 1.37 6.42 0.96
C THR A 179 2.81 6.37 1.44
N VAL A 180 3.30 7.45 2.06
CA VAL A 180 4.68 7.49 2.55
C VAL A 180 4.79 8.14 3.93
N SER A 181 5.36 7.41 4.89
CA SER A 181 5.45 7.90 6.27
C SER A 181 6.61 8.88 6.48
N SER A 182 7.75 8.67 5.81
CA SER A 182 8.94 9.54 5.87
C SER A 182 9.78 9.44 4.59
N ILE A 183 10.06 10.55 3.91
CA ILE A 183 10.96 10.58 2.75
C ILE A 183 12.03 11.64 2.98
N LEU A 184 13.28 11.23 2.77
CA LEU A 184 14.44 12.12 2.76
C LEU A 184 14.64 12.81 1.40
N ASP A 185 14.21 12.19 0.29
CA ASP A 185 14.35 12.77 -1.05
C ASP A 185 13.04 12.74 -1.85
N TRP A 186 12.22 13.76 -1.59
CA TRP A 186 10.96 13.97 -2.31
C TRP A 186 11.19 14.29 -3.79
N ASN A 187 12.33 14.89 -4.16
CA ASN A 187 12.60 15.23 -5.55
C ASN A 187 12.80 13.96 -6.39
N ALA A 188 13.56 13.00 -5.86
CA ALA A 188 13.72 11.71 -6.49
C ALA A 188 12.39 10.97 -6.63
N LEU A 189 11.53 10.96 -5.61
CA LEU A 189 10.23 10.30 -5.70
C LEU A 189 9.27 11.00 -6.67
N LEU A 190 9.25 12.33 -6.63
CA LEU A 190 8.27 13.13 -7.36
C LEU A 190 8.64 13.36 -8.83
N SER A 191 9.91 13.16 -9.23
CA SER A 191 10.29 13.09 -10.64
C SER A 191 9.63 11.93 -11.42
N TYR A 192 9.06 10.95 -10.70
CA TYR A 192 8.28 9.84 -11.27
C TYR A 192 6.77 10.00 -11.02
N ALA A 193 6.31 11.15 -10.54
CA ALA A 193 4.93 11.44 -10.16
C ALA A 193 3.96 11.63 -11.34
N SER A 194 4.39 11.46 -12.60
CA SER A 194 3.51 11.52 -13.77
C SER A 194 2.36 10.49 -13.71
N HIS A 195 2.46 9.51 -12.81
CA HIS A 195 1.48 8.44 -12.65
C HIS A 195 0.80 8.39 -11.28
N ILE A 196 1.11 9.33 -10.36
CA ILE A 196 0.56 9.35 -9.00
C ILE A 196 -0.72 10.18 -8.96
N GLU A 197 -1.85 9.55 -8.61
CA GLU A 197 -3.15 10.25 -8.47
C GLU A 197 -3.41 10.73 -7.04
N VAL A 198 -3.01 9.96 -6.04
CA VAL A 198 -3.22 10.25 -4.63
C VAL A 198 -1.92 10.09 -3.88
N LEU A 199 -1.49 11.17 -3.22
CA LEU A 199 -0.32 11.18 -2.35
C LEU A 199 -0.79 11.31 -0.89
N VAL A 200 -0.40 10.35 -0.05
CA VAL A 200 -0.65 10.36 1.39
C VAL A 200 0.69 10.44 2.11
N THR A 201 0.86 11.40 3.01
CA THR A 201 2.07 11.58 3.79
C THR A 201 1.72 11.64 5.28
N GLU A 202 2.37 10.83 6.11
CA GLU A 202 2.13 10.89 7.56
C GLU A 202 2.90 12.07 8.20
N GLY A 203 4.03 12.45 7.60
CA GLY A 203 4.85 13.58 8.02
C GLY A 203 4.52 14.90 7.32
N ALA A 204 5.14 15.98 7.83
CA ALA A 204 5.07 17.30 7.21
C ALA A 204 5.82 17.32 5.88
N LEU A 205 5.21 17.95 4.87
CA LEU A 205 5.88 18.20 3.61
C LEU A 205 6.89 19.34 3.78
N ALA A 206 8.11 19.15 3.27
CA ALA A 206 9.09 20.23 3.25
C ALA A 206 8.62 21.39 2.34
N ALA A 207 8.94 22.63 2.72
CA ALA A 207 8.58 23.83 1.94
C ALA A 207 9.09 23.82 0.49
N THR A 208 10.21 23.15 0.20
CA THR A 208 10.69 22.92 -1.17
C THR A 208 9.71 22.09 -1.98
N VAL A 209 9.23 20.99 -1.41
CA VAL A 209 8.28 20.06 -2.03
C VAL A 209 6.95 20.74 -2.29
N MET A 210 6.44 21.49 -1.31
CA MET A 210 5.21 22.28 -1.49
C MET A 210 5.35 23.29 -2.64
N ARG A 211 6.50 23.98 -2.76
CA ARG A 211 6.73 24.91 -3.88
C ARG A 211 6.79 24.20 -5.23
N ASP A 212 7.38 23.02 -5.31
CA ASP A 212 7.46 22.28 -6.56
C ASP A 212 6.10 21.64 -6.94
N ILE A 213 5.32 21.20 -5.94
CA ILE A 213 3.90 20.89 -6.15
C ILE A 213 3.18 22.14 -6.65
N ALA A 214 3.37 23.31 -6.05
CA ALA A 214 2.69 24.56 -6.45
C ALA A 214 2.92 24.91 -7.92
N LYS A 215 4.16 24.76 -8.40
CA LYS A 215 4.60 25.12 -9.76
C LYS A 215 4.07 24.20 -10.85
N GLY A 216 3.37 23.12 -10.52
CA GLY A 216 2.97 22.12 -11.53
C GLY A 216 4.12 21.25 -12.02
N THR A 217 5.34 21.43 -11.48
CA THR A 217 6.50 20.62 -11.87
C THR A 217 6.39 19.19 -11.36
N LEU A 218 5.61 18.98 -10.29
CA LEU A 218 5.37 17.67 -9.69
C LEU A 218 3.91 17.26 -9.86
N GLY A 219 3.70 16.04 -10.37
CA GLY A 219 2.39 15.39 -10.34
C GLY A 219 1.37 16.01 -11.30
N VAL A 220 1.63 15.88 -12.60
CA VAL A 220 0.63 16.16 -13.65
C VAL A 220 -0.65 15.33 -13.45
N ALA A 221 -0.59 14.20 -12.74
CA ALA A 221 -1.74 13.35 -12.44
C ALA A 221 -2.28 13.47 -11.00
N LEU A 222 -1.68 14.31 -10.15
CA LEU A 222 -2.01 14.41 -8.73
C LEU A 222 -3.38 15.07 -8.52
N ARG A 223 -4.31 14.32 -7.93
CA ARG A 223 -5.70 14.72 -7.66
C ARG A 223 -5.98 14.94 -6.18
N GLU A 224 -5.32 14.16 -5.31
CA GLU A 224 -5.52 14.21 -3.87
C GLU A 224 -4.17 14.24 -3.13
N VAL A 225 -4.05 15.16 -2.17
CA VAL A 225 -2.90 15.23 -1.26
C VAL A 225 -3.42 15.16 0.17
N LYS A 226 -2.94 14.19 0.93
CA LYS A 226 -3.15 14.09 2.37
C LYS A 226 -1.82 14.27 3.08
N CYS A 227 -1.68 15.28 3.92
CA CYS A 227 -0.43 15.52 4.63
C CYS A 227 -0.64 16.17 6.00
N ALA A 228 0.33 15.99 6.88
CA ALA A 228 0.46 16.85 8.05
C ALA A 228 1.06 18.20 7.60
N VAL A 229 0.64 19.30 8.21
CA VAL A 229 1.22 20.62 7.97
C VAL A 229 1.69 21.19 9.31
N ALA A 230 2.98 21.53 9.39
CA ALA A 230 3.54 22.19 10.55
C ALA A 230 3.08 23.66 10.62
N PHE A 231 2.97 24.20 11.83
CA PHE A 231 2.49 25.58 12.04
C PHE A 231 3.23 26.63 11.21
N HIS A 232 4.57 26.57 11.21
CA HIS A 232 5.41 27.52 10.50
C HIS A 232 5.35 27.39 8.98
N ASP A 233 4.82 26.28 8.46
CA ASP A 233 4.70 26.01 7.03
C ASP A 233 3.28 26.29 6.49
N CYS A 234 2.33 26.69 7.35
CA CYS A 234 0.93 26.84 6.97
C CYS A 234 0.74 27.87 5.84
N ASP A 235 1.42 29.01 5.90
CA ASP A 235 1.34 30.01 4.84
C ASP A 235 1.92 29.51 3.52
N THR A 236 3.06 28.81 3.56
CA THR A 236 3.66 28.18 2.37
C THR A 236 2.72 27.15 1.74
N PHE A 237 2.03 26.38 2.58
CA PHE A 237 1.04 25.41 2.14
C PHE A 237 -0.17 26.08 1.48
N LEU A 238 -0.70 27.16 2.08
CA LEU A 238 -1.79 27.93 1.50
C LEU A 238 -1.37 28.62 0.18
N ASP A 239 -0.14 29.14 0.10
CA ASP A 239 0.43 29.72 -1.13
C ASP A 239 0.47 28.66 -2.26
N MET A 240 0.86 27.43 -1.93
CA MET A 240 0.83 26.30 -2.87
C MET A 240 -0.59 26.03 -3.37
N LEU A 241 -1.57 25.97 -2.47
CA LEU A 241 -2.97 25.71 -2.84
C LEU A 241 -3.54 26.82 -3.72
N GLU A 242 -3.28 28.08 -3.39
CA GLU A 242 -3.71 29.25 -4.16
C GLU A 242 -3.09 29.27 -5.56
N ALA A 243 -1.79 28.99 -5.66
CA ALA A 243 -1.10 28.88 -6.95
C ALA A 243 -1.70 27.77 -7.83
N ARG A 244 -2.07 26.63 -7.25
CA ARG A 244 -2.76 25.56 -8.00
C ARG A 244 -4.17 25.94 -8.37
N ALA A 245 -4.91 26.57 -7.45
CA ALA A 245 -6.27 27.03 -7.68
C ALA A 245 -6.35 28.18 -8.72
N SER A 246 -5.27 28.90 -9.00
CA SER A 246 -5.20 29.88 -10.10
C SER A 246 -4.88 29.19 -11.44
N MET A 247 -3.98 28.20 -11.45
CA MET A 247 -3.64 27.42 -12.66
C MET A 247 -4.85 26.71 -13.28
N THR A 248 -5.83 26.28 -12.47
CA THR A 248 -7.08 25.67 -12.97
C THR A 248 -7.86 26.54 -13.96
N ARG A 249 -7.62 27.86 -13.99
CA ARG A 249 -8.32 28.77 -14.90
C ARG A 249 -7.59 29.01 -16.22
N GLU A 250 -6.30 28.69 -16.31
CA GLU A 250 -5.47 29.01 -17.49
C GLU A 250 -5.13 27.78 -18.35
N VAL A 251 -5.20 26.55 -17.81
CA VAL A 251 -4.62 25.36 -18.45
C VAL A 251 -5.66 24.37 -19.01
N ASP A 252 -6.92 24.78 -19.18
CA ASP A 252 -7.97 23.92 -19.75
C ASP A 252 -7.73 23.47 -21.20
N PHE A 253 -6.66 23.92 -21.88
CA PHE A 253 -6.53 23.70 -23.32
C PHE A 253 -5.32 22.93 -23.86
N LEU A 254 -4.21 22.69 -23.15
CA LEU A 254 -3.02 22.19 -23.86
C LEU A 254 -2.14 21.10 -23.22
N ILE A 255 -2.14 20.86 -21.91
CA ILE A 255 -1.27 19.81 -21.33
C ILE A 255 -1.99 19.23 -20.13
N GLY A 256 -2.19 17.90 -20.11
CA GLY A 256 -3.06 17.15 -19.20
C GLY A 256 -2.69 17.16 -17.71
N VAL A 257 -2.46 18.35 -17.14
CA VAL A 257 -2.30 18.60 -15.70
C VAL A 257 -3.65 18.42 -15.04
N SER A 258 -3.83 17.32 -14.32
CA SER A 258 -4.96 17.11 -13.44
C SER A 258 -4.99 18.19 -12.37
N VAL A 259 -6.18 18.75 -12.19
CA VAL A 259 -6.48 19.64 -11.08
C VAL A 259 -6.44 18.85 -9.78
N ILE A 260 -5.73 19.36 -8.76
CA ILE A 260 -5.89 18.87 -7.39
C ILE A 260 -7.31 19.21 -6.96
N THR A 261 -8.15 18.18 -6.83
CA THR A 261 -9.57 18.34 -6.51
C THR A 261 -9.84 18.25 -5.02
N LYS A 262 -8.93 17.61 -4.27
CA LYS A 262 -9.10 17.36 -2.84
C LYS A 262 -7.78 17.48 -2.10
N VAL A 263 -7.82 18.14 -0.95
CA VAL A 263 -6.69 18.27 -0.04
C VAL A 263 -7.16 18.02 1.38
N ASP A 264 -6.49 17.09 2.06
CA ASP A 264 -6.78 16.73 3.45
C ASP A 264 -5.54 17.07 4.29
N ALA A 265 -5.60 18.20 5.00
CA ALA A 265 -4.50 18.73 5.77
C ALA A 265 -4.76 18.51 7.26
N ARG A 266 -3.86 17.78 7.93
CA ARG A 266 -3.89 17.65 9.38
C ARG A 266 -2.97 18.71 9.99
N CYS A 267 -3.56 19.71 10.63
CA CYS A 267 -2.82 20.72 11.39
C CYS A 267 -2.49 20.14 12.76
N VAL A 268 -1.20 20.05 13.07
CA VAL A 268 -0.72 19.46 14.33
C VAL A 268 -0.32 20.58 15.28
N ASN A 269 -0.97 20.65 16.45
CA ASN A 269 -0.67 21.56 17.57
C ASN A 269 -0.93 23.07 17.36
N PHE A 270 -1.86 23.48 16.48
CA PHE A 270 -2.27 24.89 16.37
C PHE A 270 -3.65 25.07 15.74
N SER A 271 -4.27 26.22 16.03
CA SER A 271 -5.45 26.73 15.33
C SER A 271 -5.02 27.71 14.23
N LEU A 272 -5.71 27.69 13.08
CA LEU A 272 -5.52 28.69 12.04
C LEU A 272 -5.92 30.09 12.54
N ASP A 273 -5.16 31.11 12.16
CA ASP A 273 -5.58 32.48 12.42
C ASP A 273 -6.72 32.93 11.49
N ALA A 274 -7.35 34.07 11.79
CA ALA A 274 -8.46 34.59 10.99
C ALA A 274 -8.10 34.83 9.52
N ARG A 275 -6.84 35.22 9.23
CA ARG A 275 -6.36 35.44 7.87
C ARG A 275 -6.25 34.13 7.12
N GLN A 276 -5.69 33.09 7.74
CA GLN A 276 -5.55 31.76 7.17
C GLN A 276 -6.91 31.10 6.94
N LEU A 277 -7.86 31.25 7.86
CA LEU A 277 -9.24 30.77 7.69
C LEU A 277 -9.94 31.41 6.48
N LEU A 278 -9.76 32.72 6.28
CA LEU A 278 -10.30 33.42 5.11
C LEU A 278 -9.70 32.89 3.80
N ARG A 279 -8.40 32.58 3.78
CA ARG A 279 -7.73 31.97 2.61
C ARG A 279 -8.30 30.60 2.28
N VAL A 280 -8.45 29.74 3.29
CA VAL A 280 -9.06 28.40 3.15
C VAL A 280 -10.49 28.50 2.62
N HIS A 281 -11.30 29.42 3.15
CA HIS A 281 -12.66 29.65 2.66
C HIS A 281 -12.68 30.12 1.20
N GLY A 282 -11.71 30.94 0.78
CA GLY A 282 -11.56 31.37 -0.61
C GLY A 282 -11.20 30.23 -1.58
N LEU A 283 -10.60 29.14 -1.07
CA LEU A 283 -10.22 27.96 -1.85
C LEU A 283 -11.35 26.93 -2.00
N ALA A 284 -12.30 26.89 -1.07
CA ALA A 284 -13.41 25.93 -1.04
C ALA A 284 -14.20 25.75 -2.36
N PRO A 285 -14.50 26.80 -3.16
CA PRO A 285 -15.19 26.61 -4.44
C PRO A 285 -14.34 25.94 -5.54
N LYS A 286 -13.02 25.80 -5.33
CA LYS A 286 -12.07 25.27 -6.32
C LYS A 286 -11.43 23.96 -5.89
N ILE A 287 -11.18 23.79 -4.60
CA ILE A 287 -10.49 22.64 -4.01
C ILE A 287 -11.27 22.24 -2.76
N HIS A 288 -11.60 20.96 -2.63
CA HIS A 288 -12.17 20.44 -1.39
C HIS A 288 -11.06 20.36 -0.33
N VAL A 289 -10.98 21.36 0.54
CA VAL A 289 -10.02 21.42 1.63
C VAL A 289 -10.67 20.93 2.92
N THR A 290 -10.14 19.85 3.48
CA THR A 290 -10.49 19.39 4.85
C THR A 290 -9.33 19.74 5.76
N ILE A 291 -9.61 20.46 6.84
CA ILE A 291 -8.60 20.75 7.87
C ILE A 291 -9.08 20.15 9.17
N THR A 292 -8.34 19.18 9.67
CA THR A 292 -8.63 18.54 10.95
C THR A 292 -7.56 18.91 11.97
N GLU A 293 -7.98 19.33 13.15
CA GLU A 293 -7.08 19.49 14.29
C GLU A 293 -6.62 18.10 14.74
N GLY A 294 -5.30 17.87 14.70
CA GLY A 294 -4.69 16.63 15.14
C GLY A 294 -4.09 16.76 16.54
N SER A 295 -4.55 15.94 17.49
CA SER A 295 -3.77 15.66 18.71
C SER A 295 -2.61 14.72 18.37
N VAL A 296 -1.41 15.02 18.86
CA VAL A 296 -0.29 14.06 18.83
C VAL A 296 -0.61 12.96 19.84
N THR A 297 -0.86 11.75 19.36
CA THR A 297 -0.96 10.53 20.17
C THR A 297 0.32 9.75 20.08
#